data_AF-A0A7C7LHK5-F1
#
_entry.id   AF-A0A7C7LHK5-F1
#
_cell.length_a   1.000
_cell.length_b   1.000
_cell.length_c   1.000
_cell.angle_alpha   90.00
_cell.angle_beta   90.00
_cell.angle_gamma   90.00
#
_symmetry.space_group_name_H-M   'P 1'
#
loop_
_entity.id
_entity.type
_entity.pdbx_description
1 polymer ?
#
loop_
_entity_poly.entity_id
_entity_poly.type
_entity_poly.pdbx_seq_one_letter_code
_entity_poly.pdbx_strand_id
1 'polypeptide(L)' 'MKKGLLLSVLVCASSLLFAMKPDKPNIIMIYADDMGYGDPGIYGGDKFPTPNIDRLAKEGEPDNGSSGRVVANA' A
#
# COMPACT_ATOMS: atom_id res chain seq x y z
N MET A 1 16.68 47.63 0.86
CA MET A 1 15.56 47.25 1.74
C MET A 1 14.62 46.20 1.12
N LYS A 2 14.22 46.32 -0.16
CA LYS A 2 13.28 45.37 -0.81
C LYS A 2 13.84 43.96 -1.08
N LYS A 3 15.16 43.85 -1.33
CA LYS A 3 15.85 42.55 -1.59
C LYS A 3 15.87 41.61 -0.38
N GLY A 4 15.97 42.16 0.83
CA GLY A 4 15.91 41.39 2.07
C GLY A 4 14.50 40.85 2.37
N LEU A 5 13.47 41.63 2.03
CA LEU A 5 12.08 41.18 2.13
C LEU A 5 11.78 40.03 1.16
N LEU A 6 12.29 40.12 -0.07
CA LEU A 6 12.12 39.06 -1.08
C LEU A 6 12.83 37.75 -0.69
N LEU A 7 14.03 37.86 -0.12
CA LEU A 7 14.76 36.70 0.40
C LEU A 7 14.05 36.09 1.61
N SER A 8 13.51 36.91 2.51
CA SER A 8 12.72 36.45 3.65
C SER A 8 11.47 35.69 3.21
N VAL A 9 10.74 36.19 2.21
CA VAL A 9 9.55 35.51 1.68
C VAL A 9 9.91 34.18 1.04
N LEU A 10 11.03 34.12 0.31
CA LEU A 10 11.50 32.88 -0.33
C LEU A 10 11.89 31.81 0.71
N VAL A 11 12.55 32.20 1.80
CA VAL A 11 12.91 31.30 2.91
C VAL A 11 11.69 30.83 3.69
N CYS A 12 10.68 31.70 3.86
CA CYS A 12 9.40 31.30 4.49
C CYS A 12 8.57 30.38 3.59
N ALA A 13 8.61 30.54 2.27
CA ALA A 13 7.86 29.69 1.35
C ALA A 13 8.44 28.26 1.28
N SER A 14 9.77 28.11 1.34
CA SER A 14 10.41 26.79 1.32
C SER A 14 10.12 25.96 2.58
N SER A 15 9.93 26.60 3.73
CA SER A 15 9.64 25.93 4.99
C SER A 15 8.24 25.29 5.02
N LEU A 16 7.28 25.84 4.28
CA LEU A 16 5.94 25.27 4.14
C LEU A 16 5.93 23.96 3.32
N LEU A 17 6.86 23.79 2.38
CA LEU A 17 6.97 22.58 1.56
C LEU A 17 7.50 21.37 2.35
N PHE A 18 8.36 21.62 3.34
CA PHE A 18 8.93 20.57 4.20
C PHE A 18 7.99 20.10 5.32
N ALA A 19 6.92 20.86 5.60
CA ALA A 19 5.95 20.53 6.65
C ALA A 19 4.96 19.42 6.24
N MET A 20 4.86 19.10 4.95
CA MET A 20 4.00 18.02 4.46
C MET A 20 4.69 16.68 4.68
N LYS A 21 4.58 16.14 5.89
CA LYS A 21 5.03 14.79 6.20
C LYS A 21 4.03 13.79 5.59
N PRO A 22 4.46 12.84 4.75
CA PRO A 22 3.58 11.77 4.31
C PRO A 22 3.10 10.98 5.53
N ASP A 23 1.82 10.62 5.53
CA ASP A 23 1.30 9.69 6.53
C ASP A 23 2.06 8.37 6.44
N LYS A 24 2.41 7.82 7.60
CA LYS A 24 3.08 6.52 7.67
C LYS A 24 2.03 5.43 7.46
N PRO A 25 2.19 4.53 6.48
CA PRO A 25 1.24 3.43 6.32
C PRO A 25 1.33 2.46 7.50
N ASN A 26 0.21 1.83 7.83
CA ASN A 26 0.21 0.66 8.70
C ASN A 26 0.57 -0.56 7.86
N ILE A 27 1.48 -1.39 8.36
CA ILE A 27 1.90 -2.62 7.68
C ILE A 27 1.32 -3.80 8.45
N ILE A 28 0.47 -4.59 7.79
CA ILE A 28 -0.10 -5.82 8.34
C ILE A 28 0.44 -7.00 7.53
N MET A 29 1.16 -7.91 8.18
CA MET A 29 1.64 -9.16 7.57
C MET A 29 0.77 -10.32 8.04
N ILE A 30 0.11 -10.97 7.08
CA ILE A 30 -0.70 -12.17 7.32
C ILE A 30 0.09 -13.35 6.77
N TYR A 31 0.40 -14.32 7.63
CA TYR A 31 1.14 -15.52 7.27
C TYR A 31 0.30 -16.75 7.63
N ALA A 32 0.03 -17.59 6.64
CA ALA A 32 -0.69 -18.85 6.82
C ALA A 32 0.31 -20.00 6.68
N ASP A 33 0.28 -20.93 7.63
CA ASP A 33 1.08 -22.15 7.60
C ASP A 33 0.35 -23.24 6.80
N ASP A 34 1.11 -24.06 6.08
CA ASP A 34 0.64 -25.18 5.25
C ASP A 34 -0.50 -24.90 4.24
N MET A 35 -0.81 -23.63 3.97
CA MET A 35 -1.79 -23.27 2.95
C MET A 35 -1.21 -23.54 1.55
N GLY A 36 -1.88 -24.41 0.81
CA GLY A 36 -1.53 -24.73 -0.57
C GLY A 36 -1.87 -23.57 -1.51
N TYR A 37 -1.09 -23.45 -2.59
CA TYR A 37 -1.31 -22.39 -3.59
C TYR A 37 -2.72 -22.40 -4.19
N GLY A 38 -3.30 -23.59 -4.39
CA GLY A 38 -4.65 -23.75 -4.96
C GLY A 38 -5.78 -23.72 -3.95
N ASP A 39 -5.50 -23.43 -2.67
CA ASP A 39 -6.55 -23.42 -1.64
C ASP A 39 -7.44 -22.17 -1.72
N PRO A 40 -6.91 -20.94 -1.92
CA PRO A 40 -7.75 -19.75 -2.09
C PRO A 40 -8.53 -19.74 -3.41
N GLY A 41 -9.76 -19.22 -3.37
CA GLY A 41 -10.64 -19.10 -4.53
C GLY A 41 -10.04 -18.27 -5.67
N ILE A 42 -9.29 -17.22 -5.35
CA ILE A 42 -8.53 -16.42 -6.33
C ILE A 42 -7.53 -17.24 -7.16
N TYR A 43 -7.06 -18.40 -6.66
CA TYR A 43 -6.16 -19.31 -7.36
C TYR A 43 -6.86 -20.56 -7.92
N GLY A 44 -8.20 -20.56 -7.96
CA GLY A 44 -8.99 -21.65 -8.50
C GLY A 44 -9.40 -22.72 -7.48
N GLY A 45 -9.20 -22.47 -6.18
CA GLY A 45 -9.72 -23.34 -5.12
C GLY A 45 -11.24 -23.31 -5.04
N ASP A 46 -11.88 -24.48 -4.96
CA ASP A 46 -13.33 -24.64 -4.89
C ASP A 46 -13.82 -25.36 -3.62
N LYS A 47 -12.90 -25.95 -2.86
CA LYS A 47 -13.19 -26.77 -1.69
C LYS A 47 -13.68 -25.96 -0.48
N PHE A 48 -13.12 -24.76 -0.26
CA PHE A 48 -13.45 -23.90 0.86
C PHE A 48 -13.59 -22.44 0.39
N PRO A 49 -14.68 -21.74 0.76
CA PRO A 49 -14.85 -20.34 0.37
C PRO A 49 -13.87 -19.43 1.14
N THR A 50 -13.14 -18.59 0.42
CA THR A 50 -12.16 -17.62 0.97
C THR A 50 -12.53 -16.16 0.71
N PRO A 51 -13.77 -15.71 0.98
CA PRO A 51 -14.29 -14.44 0.47
C PRO A 51 -13.50 -13.20 0.92
N ASN A 52 -12.86 -13.25 2.09
CA ASN A 52 -12.02 -12.15 2.57
C ASN A 52 -10.68 -12.08 1.86
N ILE A 53 -10.06 -13.22 1.55
CA ILE A 53 -8.79 -13.30 0.81
C ILE A 53 -9.05 -12.87 -0.65
N ASP A 54 -10.13 -13.37 -1.23
CA ASP A 54 -10.52 -13.03 -2.61
C ASP A 54 -10.82 -11.53 -2.76
N ARG A 55 -11.49 -10.94 -1.77
CA ARG A 55 -11.73 -9.49 -1.72
C ARG A 55 -10.43 -8.70 -1.60
N LEU A 56 -9.52 -9.09 -0.70
CA LEU A 56 -8.21 -8.44 -0.55
C LEU A 56 -7.38 -8.54 -1.84
N ALA A 57 -7.48 -9.64 -2.58
CA ALA A 57 -6.82 -9.82 -3.87
C ALA A 57 -7.37 -8.90 -4.97
N LYS A 58 -8.69 -8.66 -4.95
CA LYS A 58 -9.36 -7.77 -5.91
C LYS A 58 -9.12 -6.28 -5.61
N GLU A 59 -9.10 -5.91 -4.35
CA GLU A 59 -8.83 -4.53 -3.90
C GLU A 59 -7.32 -4.20 -3.98
N GLY A 60 -6.47 -5.23 -3.89
CA GLY A 60 -5.04 -5.15 -4.06
C GLY A 60 -4.57 -5.08 -5.51
N GLU A 61 -3.25 -4.98 -5.68
CA GLU A 61 -2.60 -5.22 -6.97
C GLU A 61 -2.40 -6.73 -7.14
N PRO A 62 -3.03 -7.39 -8.13
CA PRO A 62 -2.82 -8.80 -8.41
C PRO A 62 -1.37 -9.03 -8.85
N ASP A 63 -0.66 -9.94 -8.17
CA ASP A 63 0.66 -10.38 -8.64
C ASP A 63 0.47 -11.18 -9.94
N ASN A 64 1.05 -10.71 -11.04
CA ASN A 64 1.07 -11.41 -12.32
C ASN A 64 2.08 -12.59 -12.33
N GLY A 65 2.71 -12.90 -11.19
CA GLY A 65 3.67 -13.97 -11.01
C GLY A 65 3.15 -15.17 -10.20
N SER A 66 3.77 -16.33 -10.43
CA SER A 66 3.52 -17.64 -9.79
C SER A 66 3.77 -17.71 -8.27
N SER A 67 3.90 -16.56 -7.58
CA SER A 67 4.31 -16.48 -6.17
C SER A 67 3.16 -16.43 -5.18
N GLY A 68 1.91 -16.34 -5.65
CA GLY A 68 0.73 -16.36 -4.77
C GLY A 68 0.63 -15.12 -3.88
N ARG A 69 1.22 -14.00 -4.31
CA ARG A 69 1.24 -12.76 -3.53
C ARG A 69 -0.01 -11.95 -3.85
N VAL A 70 -0.66 -11.47 -2.79
CA VAL A 70 -1.71 -10.46 -2.88
C VAL A 70 -1.18 -9.22 -2.16
N VAL A 71 -0.98 -8.13 -2.91
CA VAL A 71 -0.61 -6.85 -2.30
C VAL A 71 -1.89 -6.08 -2.07
N ALA A 72 -2.47 -6.19 -0.88
CA ALA A 72 -3.62 -5.39 -0.50
C ALA A 72 -3.27 -3.90 -0.60
N ASN A 73 -4.05 -3.12 -1.35
CA ASN A 73 -3.96 -1.66 -1.31
C ASN A 73 -4.61 -1.21 0.01
N ALA A 74 -3.85 -0.46 0.80
CA ALA A 74 -4.33 0.19 2.02
C ALA A 74 -4.85 1.60 1.70
#